data_AF-A0AAD5R6G2-F1
#
_entry.id   AF-A0AAD5R6G2-F1
#
_cell.length_a   1.000
_cell.length_b   1.000
_cell.length_c   1.000
_cell.angle_alpha   90.00
_cell.angle_beta   90.00
_cell.angle_gamma   90.00
#
_symmetry.space_group_name_H-M   'P 1'
#
loop_
_entity.id
_entity.type
_entity.pdbx_description
1 polymer ?
#
loop_
_entity_poly.entity_id
_entity_poly.type
_entity_poly.pdbx_seq_one_letter_code
_entity_poly.pdbx_strand_id
1 'polypeptide(L)'
;MSHCSVDELRTSLANATKETHSLWEENKDLQGRFVNDLNEISRIQQAITQLERENRQDQLQHPRHSMTEMQRRASQLYSVLTTKREEIVKKLNDGTNFVALLQNQLISDRLFDWKNRQKLAQVGVPFENRDAMLDEIQMEFEFLAEQNWQLHMFASWTLDLLTRGPQINDSHAHSTAANLTTLADQLTKLLFMLISQSFVVSIQPEPVLKTQHKFITEVRLLIGDKLGIRQHLVNTHVTVKIIAEEEAKLLSATQMNHKDIKSVGSISNDYEKMTMDERGSYGSEKLTRIAHRKPPPKGAVADMKMCVNVQAATDQKYALLFHISPFQLGNLGKFDVWTLSLPLMVTVHGSQDVMHKVLSYGIVLLPLCPVHLAQPISLLWRGRILHMSFSTSLRCSPALVGNYLSQT
;
A
#
# COMPACT_ATOMS: atom_id res chain seq x y z
N MET A 1 -12.59 -27.73 1.61
CA MET A 1 -11.55 -26.89 2.24
C MET A 1 -12.27 -25.74 2.89
N SER A 2 -12.24 -25.70 4.22
CA SER A 2 -12.89 -24.67 5.03
C SER A 2 -12.43 -23.29 4.57
N HIS A 3 -13.35 -22.48 4.06
CA HIS A 3 -13.13 -21.04 3.91
C HIS A 3 -12.87 -20.49 5.31
N CYS A 4 -11.61 -20.27 5.66
CA CYS A 4 -11.25 -19.53 6.87
C CYS A 4 -11.85 -18.12 6.71
N SER A 5 -12.67 -17.70 7.67
CA SER A 5 -13.33 -16.39 7.61
C SER A 5 -12.29 -15.28 7.72
N VAL A 6 -12.54 -14.12 7.10
CA VAL A 6 -11.65 -12.95 7.18
C VAL A 6 -11.39 -12.56 8.63
N ASP A 7 -12.42 -12.67 9.47
CA ASP A 7 -12.33 -12.38 10.90
C ASP A 7 -11.44 -13.38 11.65
N GLU A 8 -11.43 -14.64 11.23
CA GLU A 8 -10.52 -15.65 11.78
C GLU A 8 -9.07 -15.33 11.38
N LEU A 9 -8.83 -14.92 10.13
CA LEU A 9 -7.51 -14.50 9.67
C LEU A 9 -7.04 -13.23 10.40
N ARG A 10 -7.91 -12.24 10.60
CA ARG A 10 -7.59 -11.01 11.36
C ARG A 10 -7.26 -11.32 12.81
N THR A 11 -8.04 -12.18 13.45
CA THR A 11 -7.80 -12.62 14.83
C THR A 11 -6.50 -13.41 14.91
N SER A 12 -6.24 -14.29 13.94
CA SER A 12 -5.01 -15.07 13.86
C SER A 12 -3.77 -14.18 13.68
N LEU A 13 -3.85 -13.16 12.84
CA LEU A 13 -2.79 -12.16 12.68
C LEU A 13 -2.54 -11.41 13.99
N ALA A 14 -3.59 -10.87 14.63
CA ALA A 14 -3.46 -10.15 15.89
C ALA A 14 -2.83 -11.02 16.99
N ASN A 15 -3.24 -12.29 17.08
CA ASN A 15 -2.66 -13.25 18.01
C ASN A 15 -1.19 -13.55 17.68
N ALA A 16 -0.85 -13.77 16.41
CA ALA A 16 0.53 -14.00 15.98
C ALA A 16 1.44 -12.82 16.32
N THR A 17 0.99 -11.58 16.10
CA THR A 17 1.73 -10.36 16.47
C THR A 17 1.93 -10.26 17.98
N LYS A 18 0.86 -10.51 18.77
CA LYS A 18 0.92 -10.47 20.24
C LYS A 18 1.85 -11.54 20.82
N GLU A 19 1.79 -12.76 20.30
CA GLU A 19 2.68 -13.85 20.70
C GLU A 19 4.13 -13.54 20.32
N THR A 20 4.36 -13.01 19.12
CA THR A 20 5.70 -12.57 18.68
C THR A 20 6.28 -11.52 19.61
N HIS A 21 5.46 -10.54 20.04
CA HIS A 21 5.88 -9.54 21.01
C HIS A 21 6.30 -10.16 22.35
N SER A 22 5.50 -11.08 22.90
CA SER A 22 5.83 -11.78 24.14
C SER A 22 7.12 -12.57 24.03
N LEU A 23 7.30 -13.31 22.93
CA LEU A 23 8.51 -14.08 22.68
C LEU A 23 9.74 -13.18 22.52
N TRP A 24 9.58 -12.02 21.87
CA TRP A 24 10.66 -11.06 21.72
C TRP A 24 11.09 -10.45 23.06
N GLU A 25 10.14 -10.06 23.93
CA GLU A 25 10.45 -9.57 25.28
C GLU A 25 11.20 -10.62 26.11
N GLU A 26 10.73 -11.88 26.12
CA GLU A 26 11.43 -12.99 26.76
C GLU A 26 12.84 -13.19 26.19
N ASN A 27 12.99 -13.14 24.86
CA ASN A 27 14.28 -13.32 24.19
C ASN A 27 15.27 -12.21 24.56
N LYS A 28 14.80 -10.96 24.59
CA LYS A 28 15.59 -9.79 24.99
C LYS A 28 16.11 -9.95 26.42
N ASP A 29 15.26 -10.36 27.35
CA ASP A 29 15.66 -10.58 28.75
C ASP A 29 16.66 -11.72 28.90
N LEU A 30 16.44 -12.83 28.20
CA LEU A 30 17.37 -13.96 28.17
C LEU A 30 18.72 -13.55 27.56
N GLN A 31 18.71 -12.75 26.49
CA GLN A 31 19.92 -12.25 25.85
C GLN A 31 20.68 -11.35 26.82
N GLY A 32 20.00 -10.46 27.55
CA GLY A 32 20.64 -9.63 28.58
C GLY A 32 21.32 -10.45 29.68
N ARG A 33 20.66 -11.50 30.17
CA ARG A 33 21.26 -12.45 31.14
C ARG A 33 22.48 -13.16 30.56
N PHE A 34 22.41 -13.60 29.31
CA PHE A 34 23.51 -14.29 28.64
C PHE A 34 24.73 -13.39 28.46
N VAL A 35 24.52 -12.13 28.08
CA VAL A 35 25.61 -11.14 28.00
C VAL A 35 26.26 -10.91 29.36
N ASN A 36 25.48 -10.84 30.43
CA ASN A 36 26.01 -10.70 31.79
C ASN A 36 26.86 -11.92 32.19
N ASP A 37 26.39 -13.13 31.90
CA ASP A 37 27.15 -14.36 32.18
C ASP A 37 28.47 -14.39 31.39
N LEU A 38 28.48 -13.96 30.12
CA LEU A 38 29.71 -13.87 29.33
C LEU A 38 30.69 -12.81 29.85
N ASN A 39 30.18 -11.67 30.30
CA ASN A 39 31.01 -10.63 30.92
C ASN A 39 31.67 -11.14 32.21
N GLU A 40 30.93 -11.90 33.01
CA GLU A 40 31.45 -12.48 34.25
C GLU A 40 32.47 -13.60 33.97
N ILE A 41 32.22 -14.46 32.97
CA ILE A 41 33.22 -15.44 32.50
C ILE A 41 34.51 -14.73 32.08
N SER A 42 34.42 -13.62 31.34
CA SER A 42 35.58 -12.83 30.94
C SER A 42 36.36 -12.26 32.13
N ARG A 43 35.66 -11.77 33.17
CA ARG A 43 36.29 -11.31 34.42
C ARG A 43 37.01 -12.44 35.16
N ILE A 44 36.37 -13.60 35.31
CA ILE A 44 36.98 -14.77 35.96
C ILE A 44 38.22 -15.22 35.16
N GLN A 45 38.13 -15.24 33.83
CA GLN A 45 39.26 -15.58 32.96
C GLN A 45 40.44 -14.63 33.14
N GLN A 46 40.19 -13.32 33.25
CA GLN A 46 41.24 -12.33 33.54
C GLN A 46 41.88 -12.56 34.92
N ALA A 47 41.07 -12.86 35.95
CA ALA A 47 41.57 -13.17 37.28
C ALA A 47 42.45 -14.44 37.29
N ILE A 48 42.05 -15.48 36.55
CA ILE A 48 42.85 -16.70 36.36
C ILE A 48 44.19 -16.35 35.71
N THR A 49 44.19 -15.59 34.61
CA THR A 49 45.42 -15.18 33.91
C THR A 49 46.34 -14.34 34.79
N GLN A 50 45.79 -13.51 35.68
CA GLN A 50 46.58 -12.75 36.64
C GLN A 50 47.24 -13.66 37.69
N LEU A 51 46.48 -14.58 38.29
CA LEU A 51 47.00 -15.53 39.27
C LEU A 51 48.07 -16.45 38.67
N GLU A 52 47.93 -16.81 37.39
CA GLU A 52 48.94 -17.56 36.63
C GLU A 52 50.23 -16.74 36.44
N ARG A 53 50.13 -15.44 36.16
CA ARG A 53 51.30 -14.54 36.07
C ARG A 53 52.01 -14.33 37.41
N GLU A 54 51.25 -14.29 38.50
CA GLU A 54 51.78 -14.16 39.87
C GLU A 54 52.28 -15.50 40.45
N ASN A 55 52.20 -16.60 39.69
CA ASN A 55 52.62 -17.95 40.08
C ASN A 55 51.90 -18.50 41.34
N ARG A 56 50.66 -18.04 41.60
CA ARG A 56 49.86 -18.42 42.79
C ARG A 56 49.00 -19.66 42.52
N GLN A 57 49.64 -20.79 42.20
CA GLN A 57 48.96 -22.01 41.75
C GLN A 57 47.93 -22.57 42.75
N ASP A 58 48.16 -22.43 44.06
CA ASP A 58 47.25 -22.91 45.10
C ASP A 58 45.88 -22.22 45.09
N GLN A 59 45.79 -21.00 44.52
CA GLN A 59 44.56 -20.21 44.47
C GLN A 59 43.78 -20.38 43.16
N LEU A 60 44.28 -21.16 42.20
CA LEU A 60 43.67 -21.32 40.87
C LEU A 60 42.48 -22.29 40.85
N GLN A 61 42.39 -23.22 41.80
CA GLN A 61 41.35 -24.26 41.76
C GLN A 61 39.93 -23.67 41.84
N HIS A 62 39.70 -22.73 42.77
CA HIS A 62 38.38 -22.14 42.97
C HIS A 62 37.90 -21.30 41.76
N PRO A 63 38.69 -20.35 41.22
CA PRO A 63 38.33 -19.62 40.00
C PRO A 63 38.10 -20.53 38.79
N ARG A 64 38.91 -21.59 38.59
CA ARG A 64 38.71 -22.53 37.49
C ARG A 64 37.41 -23.34 37.62
N HIS A 65 37.06 -23.74 38.84
CA HIS A 65 35.79 -24.42 39.09
C HIS A 65 34.60 -23.49 38.82
N SER A 66 34.65 -22.26 39.35
CA SER A 66 33.63 -21.22 39.14
C SER A 66 33.46 -20.90 37.64
N MET A 67 34.56 -20.76 36.90
CA MET A 67 34.54 -20.56 35.44
C MET A 67 33.83 -21.70 34.71
N THR A 68 34.11 -22.95 35.10
CA THR A 68 33.49 -24.14 34.48
C THR A 68 31.97 -24.15 34.73
N GLU A 69 31.54 -23.83 35.95
CA GLU A 69 30.12 -23.75 36.29
C GLU A 69 29.41 -22.62 35.51
N MET A 70 30.03 -21.45 35.41
CA MET A 70 29.51 -20.32 34.64
C MET A 70 29.43 -20.63 33.15
N GLN A 71 30.45 -21.29 32.57
CA GLN A 71 30.40 -21.74 31.18
C GLN A 71 29.24 -22.72 30.95
N ARG A 72 29.02 -23.67 31.86
CA ARG A 72 27.89 -24.61 31.78
C ARG A 72 26.56 -23.88 31.80
N ARG A 73 26.39 -22.90 32.70
CA ARG A 73 25.17 -22.07 32.79
C ARG A 73 24.94 -21.26 31.52
N ALA A 74 25.98 -20.56 31.03
CA ALA A 74 25.91 -19.78 29.80
C ALA A 74 25.54 -20.65 28.59
N SER A 75 26.06 -21.88 28.51
CA SER A 75 25.76 -22.83 27.44
C SER A 75 24.29 -23.29 27.47
N GLN A 76 23.76 -23.56 28.67
CA GLN A 76 22.34 -23.90 28.84
C GLN A 76 21.43 -22.72 28.45
N LEU A 77 21.78 -21.51 28.88
CA LEU A 77 21.03 -20.31 28.54
C LEU A 77 21.06 -20.03 27.04
N TYR A 78 22.21 -20.26 26.39
CA TYR A 78 22.33 -20.15 24.94
C TYR A 78 21.43 -21.15 24.20
N SER A 79 21.34 -22.40 24.66
CA SER A 79 20.41 -23.38 24.08
C SER A 79 18.95 -22.90 24.15
N VAL A 80 18.54 -22.32 25.27
CA VAL A 80 17.17 -21.78 25.44
C VAL A 80 16.96 -20.57 24.50
N LEU A 81 17.97 -19.70 24.37
CA LEU A 81 17.93 -18.56 23.45
C LEU A 81 17.74 -19.01 22.00
N THR A 82 18.44 -20.05 21.57
CA THR A 82 18.31 -20.61 20.22
C THR A 82 16.89 -21.11 19.96
N THR A 83 16.32 -21.92 20.87
CA THR A 83 14.93 -22.38 20.75
C THR A 83 13.93 -21.21 20.69
N LYS A 84 14.11 -20.19 21.54
CA LYS A 84 13.24 -19.01 21.54
C LYS A 84 13.34 -18.22 20.24
N ARG A 85 14.52 -18.12 19.64
CA ARG A 85 14.71 -17.47 18.33
C ARG A 85 14.03 -18.23 17.21
N GLU A 86 14.09 -19.56 17.22
CA GLU A 86 13.38 -20.40 16.25
C GLU A 86 11.85 -20.22 16.37
N GLU A 87 11.32 -20.13 17.59
CA GLU A 87 9.90 -19.82 17.84
C GLU A 87 9.51 -18.44 17.30
N ILE A 88 10.34 -17.41 17.52
CA ILE A 88 10.12 -16.06 16.97
C ILE A 88 10.08 -16.10 15.44
N VAL A 89 11.06 -16.73 14.80
CA VAL A 89 11.11 -16.84 13.33
C VAL A 89 9.86 -17.55 12.79
N LYS A 90 9.42 -18.62 13.45
CA LYS A 90 8.20 -19.32 13.05
C LYS A 90 6.96 -18.42 13.16
N LYS A 91 6.80 -17.70 14.26
CA LYS A 91 5.65 -16.81 14.48
C LYS A 91 5.65 -15.60 13.56
N LEU A 92 6.82 -15.04 13.28
CA LEU A 92 6.99 -14.00 12.27
C LEU A 92 6.58 -14.51 10.88
N ASN A 93 7.00 -15.72 10.50
CA ASN A 93 6.61 -16.32 9.23
C ASN A 93 5.10 -16.54 9.13
N ASP A 94 4.47 -17.06 10.17
CA ASP A 94 3.00 -17.21 10.25
C ASP A 94 2.31 -15.85 10.10
N GLY A 95 2.78 -14.83 10.84
CA GLY A 95 2.29 -13.45 10.75
C GLY A 95 2.42 -12.87 9.33
N THR A 96 3.58 -13.01 8.69
CA THR A 96 3.82 -12.56 7.31
C THR A 96 2.85 -13.22 6.33
N ASN A 97 2.58 -14.52 6.49
CA ASN A 97 1.61 -15.23 5.64
C ASN A 97 0.19 -14.70 5.83
N PHE A 98 -0.24 -14.46 7.08
CA PHE A 98 -1.56 -13.87 7.34
C PHE A 98 -1.68 -12.45 6.77
N VAL A 99 -0.64 -11.62 6.91
CA VAL A 99 -0.60 -10.29 6.29
C VAL A 99 -0.76 -10.40 4.76
N ALA A 100 -0.01 -11.29 4.11
CA ALA A 100 -0.07 -11.46 2.66
C ALA A 100 -1.48 -11.89 2.17
N LEU A 101 -2.11 -12.84 2.87
CA LEU A 101 -3.46 -13.31 2.55
C LEU A 101 -4.51 -12.20 2.71
N LEU A 102 -4.51 -11.53 3.87
CA LEU A 102 -5.45 -10.44 4.15
C LEU A 102 -5.23 -9.24 3.22
N GLN A 103 -3.97 -8.92 2.91
CA GLN A 103 -3.64 -7.85 1.98
C GLN A 103 -4.13 -8.15 0.56
N ASN A 104 -3.97 -9.40 0.09
CA ASN A 104 -4.50 -9.81 -1.21
C ASN A 104 -6.04 -9.69 -1.23
N GLN A 105 -6.72 -10.15 -0.19
CA GLN A 105 -8.17 -10.03 -0.11
C GLN A 105 -8.64 -8.56 -0.06
N LEU A 106 -7.98 -7.73 0.74
CA LEU A 106 -8.29 -6.31 0.87
C LEU A 106 -8.15 -5.58 -0.46
N ILE A 107 -7.04 -5.81 -1.18
CA ILE A 107 -6.73 -5.08 -2.41
C ILE A 107 -7.47 -5.68 -3.62
N SER A 108 -7.41 -7.00 -3.80
CA SER A 108 -7.95 -7.71 -4.97
C SER A 108 -9.45 -7.90 -4.95
N ASP A 109 -10.07 -7.94 -3.77
CA ASP A 109 -11.52 -8.14 -3.67
C ASP A 109 -12.21 -6.86 -3.20
N ARG A 110 -11.91 -6.38 -1.99
CA ARG A 110 -12.68 -5.27 -1.38
C ARG A 110 -12.43 -3.93 -2.07
N LEU A 111 -11.17 -3.52 -2.19
CA LEU A 111 -10.80 -2.27 -2.84
C LEU A 111 -11.12 -2.30 -4.34
N PHE A 112 -10.91 -3.45 -4.99
CA PHE A 112 -11.30 -3.64 -6.38
C PHE A 112 -12.81 -3.49 -6.59
N ASP A 113 -13.64 -4.14 -5.77
CA ASP A 113 -15.10 -4.01 -5.85
C ASP A 113 -15.53 -2.56 -5.61
N TRP A 114 -14.95 -1.88 -4.62
CA TRP A 114 -15.22 -0.46 -4.37
C TRP A 114 -14.88 0.41 -5.60
N LYS A 115 -13.69 0.22 -6.19
CA LYS A 115 -13.28 0.94 -7.43
C LYS A 115 -14.20 0.61 -8.60
N ASN A 116 -14.66 -0.64 -8.72
CA ASN A 116 -15.58 -1.07 -9.76
C ASN A 116 -16.98 -0.45 -9.60
N ARG A 117 -17.51 -0.39 -8.39
CA ARG A 117 -18.78 0.31 -8.10
C ARG A 117 -18.66 1.80 -8.37
N GLN A 118 -17.53 2.42 -8.00
CA GLN A 118 -17.26 3.83 -8.31
C GLN A 118 -17.24 4.09 -9.82
N LYS A 119 -16.63 3.18 -10.58
CA LYS A 119 -16.63 3.22 -12.04
C LYS A 119 -18.03 3.10 -12.64
N LEU A 120 -18.86 2.17 -12.14
CA LEU A 120 -20.25 2.03 -12.56
C LEU A 120 -21.10 3.27 -12.20
N ALA A 121 -20.77 3.94 -11.10
CA ALA A 121 -21.44 5.17 -10.68
C ALA A 121 -21.27 6.32 -11.67
N GLN A 122 -20.13 6.42 -12.35
CA GLN A 122 -19.94 7.39 -13.42
C GLN A 122 -20.88 7.18 -14.63
N VAL A 123 -21.49 6.01 -14.75
CA VAL A 123 -22.43 5.66 -15.82
C VAL A 123 -23.89 5.67 -15.32
N GLY A 124 -24.10 6.14 -14.09
CA GLY A 124 -25.42 6.35 -13.50
C GLY A 124 -25.96 5.18 -12.68
N VAL A 125 -25.14 4.16 -12.39
CA VAL A 125 -25.51 3.13 -11.40
C VAL A 125 -25.38 3.72 -9.99
N PRO A 126 -26.44 3.74 -9.16
CA PRO A 126 -26.31 4.25 -7.80
C PRO A 126 -25.23 3.51 -7.01
N PHE A 127 -24.35 4.26 -6.34
CA PHE A 127 -23.38 3.71 -5.39
C PHE A 127 -23.78 4.13 -3.98
N GLU A 128 -24.73 3.39 -3.42
CA GLU A 128 -25.17 3.56 -2.04
C GLU A 128 -24.04 3.18 -1.07
N ASN A 129 -23.95 3.90 0.06
CA ASN A 129 -22.98 3.65 1.13
C ASN A 129 -21.50 3.72 0.69
N ARG A 130 -21.18 4.49 -0.37
CA ARG A 130 -19.80 4.68 -0.86
C ARG A 130 -18.82 5.02 0.26
N ASP A 131 -19.18 6.01 1.08
CA ASP A 131 -18.30 6.54 2.12
C ASP A 131 -18.15 5.54 3.28
N ALA A 132 -19.24 4.90 3.70
CA ALA A 132 -19.20 3.87 4.74
C ALA A 132 -18.36 2.64 4.31
N MET A 133 -18.51 2.17 3.06
CA MET A 133 -17.70 1.08 2.52
C MET A 133 -16.22 1.47 2.44
N LEU A 134 -15.92 2.73 2.08
CA LEU A 134 -14.55 3.23 2.05
C LEU A 134 -13.93 3.32 3.45
N ASP A 135 -14.72 3.74 4.45
CA ASP A 135 -14.28 3.81 5.84
C ASP A 135 -13.99 2.41 6.40
N GLU A 136 -14.81 1.40 6.09
CA GLU A 136 -14.53 0.00 6.45
C GLU A 136 -13.25 -0.53 5.79
N ILE A 137 -13.00 -0.15 4.53
CA ILE A 137 -11.75 -0.48 3.84
C ILE A 137 -10.56 0.21 4.51
N GLN A 138 -10.71 1.49 4.87
CA GLN A 138 -9.68 2.24 5.58
C GLN A 138 -9.31 1.58 6.91
N MET A 139 -10.30 1.17 7.71
CA MET A 139 -10.04 0.46 8.98
C MET A 139 -9.22 -0.81 8.78
N GLU A 140 -9.42 -1.54 7.68
CA GLU A 140 -8.62 -2.72 7.35
C GLU A 140 -7.21 -2.37 6.84
N PHE A 141 -7.06 -1.31 6.04
CA PHE A 141 -5.75 -0.79 5.64
C PHE A 141 -4.93 -0.40 6.88
N GLU A 142 -5.52 0.35 7.80
CA GLU A 142 -4.87 0.76 9.06
C GLU A 142 -4.52 -0.42 9.95
N PHE A 143 -5.41 -1.39 10.08
CA PHE A 143 -5.15 -2.60 10.86
C PHE A 143 -3.97 -3.39 10.26
N LEU A 144 -3.98 -3.65 8.95
CA LEU A 144 -2.89 -4.40 8.30
C LEU A 144 -1.57 -3.64 8.33
N ALA A 145 -1.61 -2.33 8.12
CA ALA A 145 -0.43 -1.48 8.21
C ALA A 145 0.22 -1.58 9.59
N GLU A 146 -0.57 -1.46 10.65
CA GLU A 146 -0.10 -1.56 12.04
C GLU A 146 0.49 -2.95 12.34
N GLN A 147 -0.24 -4.02 12.01
CA GLN A 147 0.21 -5.38 12.29
C GLN A 147 1.50 -5.73 11.51
N ASN A 148 1.56 -5.37 10.23
CA ASN A 148 2.75 -5.58 9.41
C ASN A 148 3.94 -4.79 9.96
N TRP A 149 3.73 -3.52 10.33
CA TRP A 149 4.77 -2.69 10.93
C TRP A 149 5.31 -3.29 12.24
N GLN A 150 4.44 -3.75 13.14
CA GLN A 150 4.86 -4.39 14.39
C GLN A 150 5.71 -5.65 14.14
N LEU A 151 5.27 -6.54 13.25
CA LEU A 151 6.04 -7.74 12.87
C LEU A 151 7.41 -7.36 12.28
N HIS A 152 7.44 -6.33 11.43
CA HIS A 152 8.68 -5.83 10.84
C HIS A 152 9.65 -5.32 11.92
N MET A 153 9.13 -4.59 12.91
CA MET A 153 9.93 -4.09 14.04
C MET A 153 10.49 -5.24 14.88
N PHE A 154 9.69 -6.26 15.20
CA PHE A 154 10.18 -7.43 15.95
C PHE A 154 11.24 -8.22 15.18
N ALA A 155 11.08 -8.39 13.86
CA ALA A 155 12.11 -9.02 13.02
C ALA A 155 13.42 -8.22 13.07
N SER A 156 13.32 -6.90 12.89
CA SER A 156 14.46 -5.98 12.91
C SER A 156 15.16 -5.93 14.27
N TRP A 157 14.41 -5.86 15.37
CA TRP A 157 14.97 -5.86 16.72
C TRP A 157 15.59 -7.19 17.11
N THR A 158 15.02 -8.31 16.68
CA THR A 158 15.62 -9.64 16.92
C THR A 158 16.94 -9.77 16.16
N LEU A 159 16.97 -9.31 14.91
CA LEU A 159 18.19 -9.27 14.10
C LEU A 159 19.25 -8.38 14.75
N ASP A 160 18.86 -7.20 15.20
CA ASP A 160 19.75 -6.27 15.90
C ASP A 160 20.32 -6.89 17.19
N LEU A 161 19.51 -7.58 18.01
CA LEU A 161 19.99 -8.32 19.18
C LEU A 161 21.00 -9.43 18.84
N LEU A 162 20.85 -10.10 17.69
CA LEU A 162 21.81 -11.10 17.20
C LEU A 162 23.13 -10.48 16.73
N THR A 163 23.03 -9.30 16.11
CA THR A 163 24.19 -8.56 15.56
C THR A 163 24.79 -7.56 16.53
N ARG A 164 24.33 -7.50 17.78
CA ARG A 164 24.97 -6.72 18.86
C ARG A 164 25.94 -7.62 19.62
N GLY A 165 27.07 -7.05 20.05
CA GLY A 165 28.09 -7.79 20.80
C GLY A 165 27.53 -8.39 22.09
N PRO A 166 27.98 -9.61 22.49
CA PRO A 166 28.97 -10.47 21.84
C PRO A 166 28.39 -11.21 20.61
N GLN A 167 29.12 -11.15 19.48
CA GLN A 167 28.73 -11.83 18.24
C GLN A 167 28.94 -13.34 18.41
N ILE A 168 27.87 -14.11 18.30
CA ILE A 168 27.94 -15.57 18.35
C ILE A 168 27.99 -16.07 16.92
N ASN A 169 29.19 -16.43 16.47
CA ASN A 169 29.44 -16.83 15.09
C ASN A 169 29.22 -18.33 14.89
N ASP A 170 28.03 -18.85 15.21
CA ASP A 170 27.68 -20.25 14.96
C ASP A 170 26.65 -20.40 13.82
N SER A 171 26.50 -21.63 13.30
CA SER A 171 25.61 -21.91 12.17
C SER A 171 24.15 -21.49 12.45
N HIS A 172 23.69 -21.66 13.69
CA HIS A 172 22.31 -21.34 14.09
C HIS A 172 22.05 -19.83 14.09
N ALA A 173 22.97 -19.03 14.61
CA ALA A 173 22.88 -17.58 14.61
C ALA A 173 22.87 -17.02 13.18
N HIS A 174 23.73 -17.53 12.30
CA HIS A 174 23.75 -17.12 10.88
C HIS A 174 22.44 -17.49 10.16
N SER A 175 21.93 -18.72 10.36
CA SER A 175 20.66 -19.15 9.76
C SER A 175 19.47 -18.32 10.27
N THR A 176 19.41 -18.06 11.57
CA THR A 176 18.38 -17.22 12.18
C THR A 176 18.42 -15.80 11.62
N ALA A 177 19.61 -15.19 11.55
CA ALA A 177 19.79 -13.86 10.99
C ALA A 177 19.34 -13.79 9.51
N ALA A 178 19.70 -14.78 8.70
CA ALA A 178 19.28 -14.85 7.30
C ALA A 178 17.75 -14.96 7.15
N ASN A 179 17.10 -15.77 7.99
CA ASN A 179 15.64 -15.89 8.01
C ASN A 179 14.97 -14.58 8.42
N LEU A 180 15.47 -13.91 9.46
CA LEU A 180 14.95 -12.62 9.92
C LEU A 180 15.10 -11.52 8.86
N THR A 181 16.24 -11.45 8.18
CA THR A 181 16.45 -10.52 7.06
C THR A 181 15.44 -10.78 5.93
N THR A 182 15.25 -12.05 5.57
CA THR A 182 14.28 -12.44 4.52
C THR A 182 12.85 -12.04 4.91
N LEU A 183 12.46 -12.27 6.16
CA LEU A 183 11.14 -11.89 6.68
C LEU A 183 10.95 -10.37 6.72
N ALA A 184 11.97 -9.62 7.16
CA ALA A 184 11.94 -8.16 7.17
C ALA A 184 11.80 -7.59 5.75
N ASP A 185 12.51 -8.16 4.77
CA ASP A 185 12.38 -7.78 3.35
C ASP A 185 10.98 -8.08 2.79
N GLN A 186 10.39 -9.22 3.15
CA GLN A 186 9.02 -9.58 2.75
C GLN A 186 7.98 -8.62 3.34
N LEU A 187 8.07 -8.35 4.64
CA LEU A 187 7.19 -7.40 5.34
C LEU A 187 7.32 -5.98 4.76
N THR A 188 8.55 -5.56 4.45
CA THR A 188 8.83 -4.30 3.75
C THR A 188 8.11 -4.23 2.41
N LYS A 189 8.23 -5.27 1.55
CA LYS A 189 7.53 -5.33 0.26
C LYS A 189 6.02 -5.27 0.41
N LEU A 190 5.47 -5.97 1.40
CA LEU A 190 4.04 -5.95 1.72
C LEU A 190 3.59 -4.54 2.14
N LEU A 191 4.35 -3.84 2.99
CA LEU A 191 4.09 -2.44 3.36
C LEU A 191 4.15 -1.51 2.14
N PHE A 192 5.16 -1.63 1.28
CA PHE A 192 5.25 -0.83 0.05
C PHE A 192 4.04 -1.02 -0.85
N MET A 193 3.62 -2.27 -1.04
CA MET A 193 2.42 -2.57 -1.81
C MET A 193 1.17 -1.99 -1.15
N LEU A 194 1.00 -2.16 0.17
CA LEU A 194 -0.16 -1.64 0.91
C LEU A 194 -0.24 -0.10 0.82
N ILE A 195 0.89 0.58 1.04
CA ILE A 195 1.00 2.04 0.95
C ILE A 195 0.71 2.53 -0.46
N SER A 196 1.26 1.88 -1.48
CA SER A 196 1.00 2.25 -2.88
C SER A 196 -0.48 2.16 -3.25
N GLN A 197 -1.22 1.20 -2.68
CA GLN A 197 -2.63 0.97 -2.97
C GLN A 197 -3.60 1.78 -2.12
N SER A 198 -3.11 2.36 -1.03
CA SER A 198 -3.91 3.13 -0.09
C SER A 198 -4.32 4.52 -0.59
N PHE A 199 -3.67 5.04 -1.64
CA PHE A 199 -4.02 6.35 -2.18
C PHE A 199 -5.05 6.23 -3.30
N VAL A 200 -6.26 6.75 -3.02
CA VAL A 200 -7.43 6.58 -3.88
C VAL A 200 -8.11 7.91 -4.15
N VAL A 201 -8.78 8.00 -5.29
CA VAL A 201 -9.70 9.11 -5.59
C VAL A 201 -11.05 8.75 -4.97
N SER A 202 -11.43 9.36 -3.84
CA SER A 202 -12.71 9.09 -3.14
C SER A 202 -13.89 9.67 -3.93
N ILE A 203 -13.74 10.89 -4.45
CA ILE A 203 -14.70 11.54 -5.35
C ILE A 203 -14.04 11.77 -6.72
N GLN A 204 -14.47 11.00 -7.71
CA GLN A 204 -14.01 11.15 -9.08
C GLN A 204 -14.47 12.48 -9.68
N PRO A 205 -13.66 13.11 -10.54
CA PRO A 205 -14.12 14.25 -11.33
C PRO A 205 -15.27 13.83 -12.25
N GLU A 206 -16.08 14.81 -12.65
CA GLU A 206 -17.11 14.58 -13.66
C GLU A 206 -16.47 14.04 -14.97
N PRO A 207 -17.09 13.05 -15.64
CA PRO A 207 -16.52 12.46 -16.85
C PRO A 207 -16.26 13.48 -17.97
N VAL A 208 -17.08 14.53 -18.04
CA VAL A 208 -16.96 15.59 -19.05
C VAL A 208 -16.72 16.91 -18.34
N LEU A 209 -15.48 17.41 -18.40
CA LEU A 209 -15.12 18.69 -17.80
C LEU A 209 -15.25 19.82 -18.82
N LYS A 210 -15.82 20.95 -18.40
CA LYS A 210 -15.87 22.16 -19.20
C LYS A 210 -14.70 23.06 -18.88
N THR A 211 -14.03 23.57 -19.90
CA THR A 211 -12.92 24.52 -19.69
C THR A 211 -13.39 25.73 -18.87
N GLN A 212 -12.52 26.20 -17.96
CA GLN A 212 -12.77 27.35 -17.07
C GLN A 212 -13.89 27.14 -16.03
N HIS A 213 -14.48 25.94 -15.93
CA HIS A 213 -15.43 25.60 -14.87
C HIS A 213 -14.72 24.98 -13.68
N LYS A 214 -15.29 25.21 -12.49
CA LYS A 214 -14.88 24.54 -11.26
C LYS A 214 -15.43 23.12 -11.31
N PHE A 215 -14.60 22.14 -10.95
CA PHE A 215 -15.01 20.77 -10.67
C PHE A 215 -14.52 20.37 -9.28
N ILE A 216 -15.19 19.40 -8.71
CA ILE A 216 -14.85 18.84 -7.40
C ILE A 216 -14.25 17.47 -7.62
N THR A 217 -13.14 17.21 -6.93
CA THR A 217 -12.56 15.88 -6.82
C THR A 217 -11.91 15.78 -5.46
N GLU A 218 -11.97 14.60 -4.86
CA GLU A 218 -11.42 14.34 -3.55
C GLU A 218 -10.52 13.11 -3.66
N VAL A 219 -9.37 13.20 -3.01
CA VAL A 219 -8.46 12.08 -2.83
C VAL A 219 -8.29 11.78 -1.35
N ARG A 220 -8.10 10.51 -1.05
CA ARG A 220 -7.97 9.99 0.29
C ARG A 220 -6.80 9.03 0.36
N LEU A 221 -5.99 9.17 1.40
CA LEU A 221 -4.98 8.21 1.79
C LEU A 221 -5.57 7.34 2.90
N LEU A 222 -5.84 6.08 2.59
CA LEU A 222 -6.48 5.11 3.48
C LEU A 222 -5.56 4.59 4.58
N ILE A 223 -4.31 5.07 4.63
CA ILE A 223 -3.40 4.83 5.75
C ILE A 223 -3.51 6.02 6.68
N GLY A 224 -4.14 5.78 7.83
CA GLY A 224 -4.29 6.76 8.90
C GLY A 224 -2.98 7.05 9.66
N ASP A 225 -3.12 7.50 10.90
CA ASP A 225 -1.99 7.95 11.72
C ASP A 225 -1.23 6.84 12.46
N LYS A 226 -1.73 5.60 12.41
CA LYS A 226 -1.21 4.45 13.18
C LYS A 226 0.26 4.13 12.90
N LEU A 227 0.73 4.36 11.67
CA LEU A 227 2.15 4.19 11.30
C LEU A 227 3.08 5.29 11.85
N GLY A 228 2.61 6.20 12.72
CA GLY A 228 3.41 7.32 13.24
C GLY A 228 3.76 8.38 12.20
N ILE A 229 3.17 8.29 11.00
CA ILE A 229 3.42 9.18 9.86
C ILE A 229 2.73 10.54 9.99
N ARG A 230 1.96 10.75 11.06
CA ARG A 230 1.18 11.98 11.29
C ARG A 230 2.00 13.25 11.10
N GLN A 231 3.22 13.30 11.64
CA GLN A 231 4.06 14.49 11.53
C GLN A 231 4.62 14.71 10.12
N HIS A 232 4.84 13.64 9.35
CA HIS A 232 5.25 13.72 7.96
C HIS A 232 4.09 14.11 7.04
N LEU A 233 2.90 13.51 7.24
CA LEU A 233 1.70 13.75 6.46
C LEU A 233 1.13 15.17 6.65
N VAL A 234 1.28 15.77 7.83
CA VAL A 234 0.85 17.16 8.08
C VAL A 234 1.59 18.19 7.21
N ASN A 235 2.78 17.87 6.69
CA ASN A 235 3.53 18.75 5.78
C ASN A 235 3.46 18.29 4.32
N THR A 236 2.68 17.25 4.06
CA THR A 236 2.57 16.61 2.76
C THR A 236 1.48 17.31 1.94
N HIS A 237 1.71 17.42 0.64
CA HIS A 237 0.80 18.05 -0.29
C HIS A 237 0.47 17.15 -1.47
N VAL A 238 -0.73 17.33 -2.00
CA VAL A 238 -1.19 16.67 -3.22
C VAL A 238 -1.02 17.64 -4.38
N THR A 239 -0.28 17.20 -5.39
CA THR A 239 -0.21 17.87 -6.70
C THR A 239 -1.12 17.16 -7.69
N VAL A 240 -1.78 17.93 -8.56
CA VAL A 240 -2.68 17.39 -9.59
C VAL A 240 -2.23 17.84 -10.97
N LYS A 241 -2.07 16.89 -11.90
CA LYS A 241 -1.70 17.13 -13.30
C LYS A 241 -2.73 16.50 -14.23
N ILE A 242 -2.94 17.10 -15.40
CA ILE A 242 -3.76 16.51 -16.46
C ILE A 242 -2.84 15.88 -17.51
N ILE A 243 -3.06 14.60 -17.79
CA ILE A 243 -2.20 13.81 -18.67
C ILE A 243 -3.01 13.18 -19.80
N ALA A 244 -2.36 12.91 -20.94
CA ALA A 244 -3.01 12.24 -22.05
C ALA A 244 -3.25 10.75 -21.75
N GLU A 245 -4.23 10.15 -22.42
CA GLU A 245 -4.51 8.70 -22.33
C GLU A 245 -3.26 7.84 -22.57
N GLU A 246 -2.42 8.19 -23.55
CA GLU A 246 -1.21 7.43 -23.87
C GLU A 246 -0.16 7.48 -22.75
N GLU A 247 0.02 8.65 -22.12
CA GLU A 247 0.91 8.77 -20.95
C GLU A 247 0.33 8.00 -19.75
N ALA A 248 -0.98 8.09 -19.53
CA ALA A 248 -1.67 7.32 -18.50
C ALA A 248 -1.51 5.80 -18.69
N LYS A 249 -1.58 5.32 -19.94
CA LYS A 249 -1.34 3.91 -20.30
C LYS A 249 0.10 3.50 -20.03
N LEU A 250 1.09 4.34 -20.36
CA LEU A 250 2.50 4.03 -20.15
C LEU A 250 2.88 4.03 -18.65
N LEU A 251 2.31 4.95 -17.86
CA LEU A 251 2.43 4.93 -16.39
C LEU A 251 1.78 3.70 -15.78
N SER A 252 0.61 3.35 -16.31
CA SER A 252 -0.08 2.13 -15.97
C SER A 252 0.80 0.92 -16.32
N ALA A 253 1.42 0.85 -17.48
CA ALA A 253 2.31 -0.27 -17.82
C ALA A 253 3.64 -0.30 -17.03
N THR A 254 3.89 0.63 -16.10
CA THR A 254 5.19 0.84 -15.41
C THR A 254 6.33 1.06 -16.42
N GLN A 255 6.01 1.54 -17.62
CA GLN A 255 6.97 1.80 -18.70
C GLN A 255 7.51 3.24 -18.66
N MET A 256 6.96 4.08 -17.78
CA MET A 256 7.36 5.48 -17.59
C MET A 256 7.28 5.85 -16.12
N ASN A 257 8.23 6.67 -15.64
CA ASN A 257 8.16 7.22 -14.30
C ASN A 257 7.24 8.45 -14.28
N HIS A 258 6.48 8.64 -13.22
CA HIS A 258 5.58 9.78 -13.08
C HIS A 258 6.29 11.15 -13.10
N LYS A 259 7.61 11.16 -12.86
CA LYS A 259 8.46 12.35 -12.92
C LYS A 259 8.75 12.81 -14.36
N ASP A 260 8.65 11.90 -15.33
CA ASP A 260 8.99 12.17 -16.73
C ASP A 260 7.77 12.58 -17.58
N ILE A 261 6.57 12.57 -16.98
CA ILE A 261 5.32 12.87 -17.68
C ILE A 261 5.22 14.37 -18.00
N LYS A 262 4.78 14.68 -19.22
CA LYS A 262 4.51 16.04 -19.65
C LYS A 262 3.03 16.35 -19.49
N SER A 263 2.69 17.26 -18.59
CA SER A 263 1.29 17.71 -18.44
C SER A 263 0.77 18.30 -19.75
N VAL A 264 -0.42 17.86 -20.17
CA VAL A 264 -1.05 18.30 -21.44
C VAL A 264 -1.82 19.62 -21.25
N GLY A 265 -1.91 20.11 -20.01
CA GLY A 265 -2.55 21.38 -19.67
C GLY A 265 -2.09 21.95 -18.33
N SER A 266 -2.63 23.11 -17.97
CA SER A 266 -2.39 23.77 -16.68
C SER A 266 -3.64 23.71 -15.81
N ILE A 267 -3.49 23.13 -14.62
CA ILE A 267 -4.53 23.13 -13.59
C ILE A 267 -4.26 24.33 -12.69
N SER A 268 -5.27 25.17 -12.46
CA SER A 268 -5.13 26.29 -11.51
C SER A 268 -5.40 25.81 -10.09
N ASN A 269 -4.61 26.32 -9.12
CA ASN A 269 -4.51 25.76 -7.76
C ASN A 269 -4.15 24.28 -7.79
N ASP A 270 -3.07 23.88 -8.47
CA ASP A 270 -2.61 22.50 -8.62
C ASP A 270 -2.05 21.87 -7.32
N TYR A 271 -1.83 22.67 -6.28
CA TYR A 271 -1.32 22.27 -4.97
C TYR A 271 -2.39 22.35 -3.88
N GLU A 272 -2.58 21.29 -3.10
CA GLU A 272 -3.43 21.29 -1.90
C GLU A 272 -2.78 20.53 -0.75
N LYS A 273 -2.96 21.04 0.47
CA LYS A 273 -2.40 20.42 1.68
C LYS A 273 -3.33 19.32 2.16
N MET A 274 -2.80 18.15 2.50
CA MET A 274 -3.61 17.09 3.11
C MET A 274 -4.08 17.52 4.49
N THR A 275 -5.36 17.32 4.77
CA THR A 275 -5.96 17.54 6.09
C THR A 275 -6.51 16.22 6.62
N MET A 276 -6.38 16.03 7.93
CA MET A 276 -6.97 14.88 8.61
C MET A 276 -8.46 15.18 8.84
N ASP A 277 -9.33 14.27 8.41
CA ASP A 277 -10.75 14.37 8.70
C ASP A 277 -11.07 13.86 10.12
N GLU A 278 -12.31 14.07 10.57
CA GLU A 278 -12.79 13.59 11.88
C GLU A 278 -12.75 12.06 12.02
N ARG A 279 -12.59 11.33 10.91
CA ARG A 279 -12.55 9.87 10.82
C ARG A 279 -11.12 9.31 10.79
N GLY A 280 -10.12 10.18 10.96
CA GLY A 280 -8.71 9.81 11.02
C GLY A 280 -8.05 9.53 9.66
N SER A 281 -8.76 9.78 8.57
CA SER A 281 -8.23 9.69 7.21
C SER A 281 -7.50 10.95 6.80
N TYR A 282 -6.45 10.82 5.99
CA TYR A 282 -5.84 11.97 5.34
C TYR A 282 -6.52 12.19 3.99
N GLY A 283 -7.33 13.25 3.91
CA GLY A 283 -8.05 13.66 2.72
C GLY A 283 -7.52 14.97 2.15
N SER A 284 -7.77 15.19 0.86
CA SER A 284 -7.64 16.50 0.22
C SER A 284 -8.94 16.76 -0.53
N GLU A 285 -9.74 17.70 -0.03
CA GLU A 285 -10.99 18.13 -0.67
C GLU A 285 -10.72 19.26 -1.64
N LYS A 286 -10.67 18.96 -2.95
CA LYS A 286 -10.28 19.96 -3.93
C LYS A 286 -11.43 20.48 -4.79
N LEU A 287 -11.59 21.80 -4.76
CA LEU A 287 -12.31 22.60 -5.76
C LEU A 287 -11.30 23.12 -6.80
N THR A 288 -11.14 22.43 -7.93
CA THR A 288 -10.13 22.82 -8.93
C THR A 288 -10.75 23.39 -10.21
N ARG A 289 -10.06 24.32 -10.89
CA ARG A 289 -10.42 24.82 -12.23
C ARG A 289 -9.39 24.35 -13.25
N ILE A 290 -9.82 23.69 -14.32
CA ILE A 290 -8.98 23.37 -15.49
C ILE A 290 -9.01 24.55 -16.46
N ALA A 291 -7.83 25.03 -16.85
CA ALA A 291 -7.66 25.95 -17.96
C ALA A 291 -6.89 25.23 -19.08
N HIS A 292 -7.52 25.03 -20.24
CA HIS A 292 -6.79 24.66 -21.45
C HIS A 292 -5.76 25.75 -21.81
N ARG A 293 -4.54 25.35 -22.16
CA ARG A 293 -3.74 26.09 -23.15
C ARG A 293 -3.69 25.28 -24.44
N LYS A 294 -3.52 26.04 -25.52
CA LYS A 294 -3.82 25.75 -26.93
C LYS A 294 -3.46 24.33 -27.42
N PRO A 295 -4.20 23.82 -28.43
CA PRO A 295 -3.77 22.63 -29.19
C PRO A 295 -2.33 22.82 -29.69
N PRO A 296 -1.57 21.72 -29.90
CA PRO A 296 -0.21 21.81 -30.42
C PRO A 296 -0.20 22.66 -31.70
N PRO A 297 0.81 23.51 -31.90
CA PRO A 297 0.90 24.32 -33.11
C PRO A 297 0.86 23.39 -34.32
N LYS A 298 -0.05 23.70 -35.26
CA LYS A 298 -0.08 23.12 -36.62
C LYS A 298 1.24 23.50 -37.29
N GLY A 299 2.30 22.73 -37.08
CA GLY A 299 3.63 23.10 -37.57
C GLY A 299 4.70 22.02 -37.53
N ALA A 300 4.40 20.81 -37.05
CA ALA A 300 5.32 19.66 -37.14
C ALA A 300 4.66 18.53 -37.95
N VAL A 301 4.30 18.82 -39.20
CA VAL A 301 3.98 17.81 -40.21
C VAL A 301 4.87 18.06 -41.42
N ALA A 302 6.08 17.53 -41.34
CA ALA A 302 6.96 17.19 -42.45
C ALA A 302 7.87 16.10 -41.87
N ASP A 303 7.81 14.82 -42.20
CA ASP A 303 7.17 14.08 -43.28
C ASP A 303 6.83 12.70 -42.71
N MET A 304 5.58 12.24 -42.84
CA MET A 304 5.26 10.82 -42.94
C MET A 304 3.80 10.64 -43.31
N LYS A 305 3.56 10.40 -44.61
CA LYS A 305 2.35 9.74 -45.09
C LYS A 305 2.42 8.28 -44.60
N MET A 306 1.64 7.92 -43.59
CA MET A 306 1.03 6.59 -43.42
C MET A 306 0.05 6.57 -42.23
N CYS A 307 -1.20 6.17 -42.53
CA CYS A 307 -2.26 5.61 -41.67
C CYS A 307 -2.99 6.43 -40.59
N VAL A 308 -4.27 6.73 -40.90
CA VAL A 308 -5.48 6.52 -40.08
C VAL A 308 -5.43 6.87 -38.58
N ASN A 309 -5.66 8.15 -38.25
CA ASN A 309 -6.65 8.62 -37.26
C ASN A 309 -6.40 10.11 -36.99
N VAL A 310 -7.06 10.98 -37.76
CA VAL A 310 -7.33 12.33 -37.29
C VAL A 310 -8.45 12.19 -36.26
N GLN A 311 -8.11 11.84 -35.01
CA GLN A 311 -9.08 11.92 -33.92
C GLN A 311 -9.49 13.39 -33.80
N ALA A 312 -10.77 13.66 -34.07
CA ALA A 312 -11.36 14.97 -33.85
C ALA A 312 -11.08 15.39 -32.39
N ALA A 313 -10.94 16.69 -32.12
CA ALA A 313 -10.67 17.21 -30.78
C ALA A 313 -11.70 16.75 -29.71
N THR A 314 -12.81 16.18 -30.13
CA THR A 314 -13.89 15.57 -29.33
C THR A 314 -13.60 14.15 -28.83
N ASP A 315 -12.56 13.47 -29.33
CA ASP A 315 -12.24 12.07 -28.98
C ASP A 315 -11.01 11.93 -28.08
N GLN A 316 -10.38 13.04 -27.69
CA GLN A 316 -9.22 13.01 -26.80
C GLN A 316 -9.65 12.76 -25.36
N LYS A 317 -9.17 11.65 -24.79
CA LYS A 317 -9.36 11.31 -23.38
C LYS A 317 -8.13 11.70 -22.58
N TYR A 318 -8.40 12.12 -21.35
CA TYR A 318 -7.41 12.54 -20.37
C TYR A 318 -7.62 11.79 -19.06
N ALA A 319 -6.63 11.86 -18.19
CA ALA A 319 -6.76 11.47 -16.79
C ALA A 319 -6.14 12.55 -15.90
N LEU A 320 -6.65 12.67 -14.67
CA LEU A 320 -5.96 13.43 -13.63
C LEU A 320 -5.00 12.49 -12.92
N LEU A 321 -3.75 12.91 -12.84
CA LEU A 321 -2.72 12.31 -12.00
C LEU A 321 -2.64 13.09 -10.71
N PHE A 322 -2.93 12.41 -9.60
CA PHE A 322 -2.72 12.92 -8.26
C PHE A 322 -1.42 12.33 -7.73
N HIS A 323 -0.57 13.19 -7.20
CA HIS A 323 0.72 12.79 -6.66
C HIS A 323 0.90 13.40 -5.27
N ILE A 324 1.21 12.55 -4.30
CA ILE A 324 1.51 12.95 -2.93
C ILE A 324 3.00 13.25 -2.85
N SER A 325 3.37 14.38 -2.24
CA SER A 325 4.78 14.69 -1.99
C SER A 325 5.47 13.56 -1.22
N PRO A 326 6.67 13.12 -1.64
CA PRO A 326 7.27 11.93 -1.04
C PRO A 326 7.48 12.10 0.46
N PHE A 327 7.06 11.10 1.22
CA PHE A 327 7.23 11.07 2.67
C PHE A 327 8.08 9.87 3.10
N GLN A 328 8.70 9.95 4.27
CA GLN A 328 9.54 8.89 4.80
C GLN A 328 8.80 8.20 5.96
N LEU A 329 8.84 6.88 5.97
CA LEU A 329 8.32 6.06 7.06
C LEU A 329 9.49 5.37 7.76
N GLY A 330 9.92 5.95 8.88
CA GLY A 330 11.06 5.45 9.66
C GLY A 330 12.31 5.21 8.80
N ASN A 331 12.84 3.98 8.87
CA ASN A 331 14.03 3.56 8.13
C ASN A 331 13.71 2.82 6.82
N LEU A 332 12.44 2.66 6.44
CA LEU A 332 12.04 1.92 5.23
C LEU A 332 12.27 2.67 3.91
N GLY A 333 12.65 3.95 4.00
CA GLY A 333 12.92 4.80 2.84
C GLY A 333 11.77 5.75 2.50
N LYS A 334 11.85 6.32 1.30
CA LYS A 334 10.89 7.33 0.80
C LYS A 334 9.78 6.66 0.01
N PHE A 335 8.54 6.96 0.38
CA PHE A 335 7.34 6.54 -0.31
C PHE A 335 6.95 7.62 -1.30
N ASP A 336 6.83 7.21 -2.57
CA ASP A 336 6.46 8.07 -3.68
C ASP A 336 5.16 7.52 -4.26
N VAL A 337 4.04 8.14 -3.91
CA VAL A 337 2.69 7.58 -4.11
C VAL A 337 1.88 8.48 -5.04
N TRP A 338 1.20 7.86 -5.99
CA TRP A 338 0.34 8.53 -6.95
C TRP A 338 -0.88 7.67 -7.29
N THR A 339 -1.94 8.31 -7.79
CA THR A 339 -3.15 7.63 -8.25
C THR A 339 -3.74 8.36 -9.45
N LEU A 340 -4.49 7.65 -10.28
CA LEU A 340 -5.14 8.19 -11.48
C LEU A 340 -6.65 8.28 -11.28
N SER A 341 -7.25 9.35 -11.81
CA SER A 341 -8.71 9.40 -11.98
C SER A 341 -9.16 8.40 -13.04
N LEU A 342 -10.47 8.14 -13.05
CA LEU A 342 -11.09 7.54 -14.23
C LEU A 342 -10.95 8.47 -15.45
N PRO A 343 -10.99 7.90 -16.68
CA PRO A 343 -10.83 8.70 -17.89
C PRO A 343 -11.92 9.74 -18.04
N LEU A 344 -11.50 10.92 -18.47
CA LEU A 344 -12.36 12.09 -18.65
C LEU A 344 -12.12 12.74 -20.02
N MET A 345 -13.06 13.57 -20.46
CA MET A 345 -12.90 14.42 -21.64
C MET A 345 -13.04 15.88 -21.26
N VAL A 346 -12.36 16.76 -21.99
CA VAL A 346 -12.42 18.21 -21.75
C VAL A 346 -13.06 18.89 -22.94
N THR A 347 -14.04 19.76 -22.67
CA THR A 347 -14.88 20.39 -23.69
C THR A 347 -14.85 21.91 -23.60
N VAL A 348 -14.85 22.55 -24.77
CA VAL A 348 -14.88 24.02 -24.93
C VAL A 348 -16.29 24.57 -25.22
N HIS A 349 -17.20 23.76 -25.79
CA HIS A 349 -18.58 24.13 -26.11
C HIS A 349 -19.59 23.07 -25.62
N GLY A 350 -20.83 23.51 -25.33
CA GLY A 350 -21.84 22.79 -24.54
C GLY A 350 -22.48 21.51 -25.11
N SER A 351 -21.84 20.81 -26.07
CA SER A 351 -22.33 19.51 -26.54
C SER A 351 -21.93 18.36 -25.61
N GLN A 352 -22.33 18.42 -24.35
CA GLN A 352 -21.93 17.48 -23.30
C GLN A 352 -22.59 16.10 -23.45
N ASP A 353 -23.83 16.01 -23.96
CA ASP A 353 -24.61 14.76 -23.98
C ASP A 353 -24.04 13.67 -24.90
N VAL A 354 -23.52 14.06 -26.06
CA VAL A 354 -22.90 13.11 -27.01
C VAL A 354 -21.59 12.59 -26.44
N MET A 355 -20.81 13.47 -25.81
CA MET A 355 -19.53 13.14 -25.21
C MET A 355 -19.69 12.27 -23.95
N HIS A 356 -20.70 12.54 -23.13
CA HIS A 356 -21.04 11.70 -21.97
C HIS A 356 -21.39 10.27 -22.39
N LYS A 357 -22.13 10.08 -23.49
CA LYS A 357 -22.45 8.75 -24.02
C LYS A 357 -21.19 8.00 -24.47
N VAL A 358 -20.30 8.63 -25.23
CA VAL A 358 -19.04 8.00 -25.70
C VAL A 358 -18.15 7.59 -24.53
N LEU A 359 -18.00 8.46 -23.52
CA LEU A 359 -17.28 8.13 -22.28
C LEU A 359 -17.96 7.03 -21.49
N SER A 360 -19.30 7.02 -21.39
CA SER A 360 -20.03 5.98 -20.66
C SER A 360 -19.72 4.59 -21.23
N TYR A 361 -19.72 4.44 -22.57
CA TYR A 361 -19.31 3.20 -23.22
C TYR A 361 -17.82 2.87 -23.00
N GLY A 362 -16.94 3.88 -23.04
CA GLY A 362 -15.52 3.72 -22.77
C GLY A 362 -15.24 3.29 -21.33
N ILE A 363 -15.83 3.96 -20.35
CA ILE A 363 -15.76 3.66 -18.91
C ILE A 363 -16.25 2.25 -18.70
N VAL A 364 -17.45 1.88 -19.13
CA VAL A 364 -17.96 0.50 -19.01
C VAL A 364 -16.94 -0.54 -19.48
N LEU A 365 -16.36 -0.35 -20.67
CA LEU A 365 -15.48 -1.33 -21.32
C LEU A 365 -14.01 -1.26 -20.87
N LEU A 366 -13.63 -0.23 -20.11
CA LEU A 366 -12.27 -0.09 -19.59
C LEU A 366 -11.98 -1.21 -18.58
N PRO A 367 -11.03 -2.12 -18.84
CA PRO A 367 -10.56 -2.99 -17.79
C PRO A 367 -10.02 -2.11 -16.66
N LEU A 368 -10.46 -2.35 -15.42
CA LEU A 368 -9.79 -1.74 -14.28
C LEU A 368 -8.32 -2.15 -14.39
N CYS A 369 -7.43 -1.16 -14.54
CA CYS A 369 -6.05 -1.41 -14.89
C CYS A 369 -5.43 -2.38 -13.85
N PRO A 370 -4.83 -3.51 -14.27
CA PRO A 370 -4.16 -4.47 -13.36
C PRO A 370 -2.94 -3.88 -12.65
N VAL A 371 -2.60 -2.63 -12.89
CA VAL A 371 -1.33 -2.03 -12.45
C VAL A 371 -1.30 -1.83 -10.94
N HIS A 372 -2.48 -1.75 -10.36
CA HIS A 372 -2.68 -1.67 -8.92
C HIS A 372 -2.93 -3.04 -8.28
N LEU A 373 -2.87 -4.11 -9.09
CA LEU A 373 -3.11 -5.49 -8.72
C LEU A 373 -2.07 -6.35 -9.42
N ALA A 374 -0.92 -6.57 -8.77
CA ALA A 374 0.14 -7.45 -9.26
C ALA A 374 -0.44 -8.64 -10.08
N GLN A 375 -0.06 -8.70 -11.37
CA GLN A 375 -0.59 -9.60 -12.41
C GLN A 375 -0.59 -11.10 -12.07
N PRO A 376 -1.26 -11.97 -12.88
CA PRO A 376 -2.40 -11.76 -13.76
C PRO A 376 -3.54 -12.77 -13.50
N ILE A 377 -4.80 -12.35 -13.62
CA ILE A 377 -5.90 -13.30 -13.87
C ILE A 377 -6.66 -12.83 -15.11
N SER A 378 -6.52 -13.62 -16.17
CA SER A 378 -7.37 -13.61 -17.35
C SER A 378 -8.82 -13.84 -16.94
N LEU A 379 -9.77 -12.99 -17.33
CA LEU A 379 -11.14 -13.43 -17.57
C LEU A 379 -11.96 -12.45 -18.41
N LEU A 380 -12.38 -13.01 -19.55
CA LEU A 380 -13.52 -12.64 -20.38
C LEU A 380 -14.74 -12.18 -19.58
N TRP A 381 -15.39 -11.08 -19.97
CA TRP A 381 -16.84 -10.94 -19.80
C TRP A 381 -17.49 -10.11 -20.94
N ARG A 382 -18.35 -10.77 -21.72
CA ARG A 382 -19.40 -10.19 -22.57
C ARG A 382 -20.74 -10.35 -21.84
N GLY A 383 -21.65 -9.38 -21.91
CA GLY A 383 -23.08 -9.70 -22.03
C GLY A 383 -24.13 -8.88 -21.28
N ARG A 384 -23.85 -8.12 -20.22
CA ARG A 384 -24.93 -7.52 -19.39
C ARG A 384 -25.07 -6.00 -19.36
N ILE A 385 -24.16 -5.26 -20.01
CA ILE A 385 -24.11 -3.80 -19.81
C ILE A 385 -25.08 -3.01 -20.72
N LEU A 386 -25.59 -3.62 -21.80
CA LEU A 386 -26.51 -2.91 -22.71
C LEU A 386 -27.90 -2.61 -22.10
N HIS A 387 -28.37 -3.39 -21.14
CA HIS A 387 -29.75 -3.26 -20.64
C HIS A 387 -29.93 -2.11 -19.63
N MET A 388 -28.89 -1.76 -18.86
CA MET A 388 -29.00 -0.74 -17.82
C MET A 388 -28.88 0.69 -18.36
N SER A 389 -28.00 0.95 -19.34
CA SER A 389 -27.89 2.28 -19.98
C SER A 389 -29.17 2.69 -20.74
N PHE A 390 -29.99 1.73 -21.15
CA PHE A 390 -31.26 2.00 -21.85
C PHE A 390 -32.36 2.46 -20.89
N SER A 391 -32.37 1.98 -19.65
CA SER A 391 -33.39 2.35 -18.65
C SER A 391 -33.19 3.77 -18.11
N THR A 392 -31.94 4.23 -17.97
CA THR A 392 -31.64 5.56 -17.42
C THR A 392 -31.83 6.69 -18.42
N SER A 393 -31.73 6.43 -19.73
CA SER A 393 -31.99 7.42 -20.79
C SER A 393 -33.49 7.68 -21.01
N LEU A 394 -34.37 6.85 -20.44
CA LEU A 394 -35.83 6.99 -20.48
C LEU A 394 -36.37 7.43 -19.11
N ARG A 395 -35.92 8.57 -18.59
CA ARG A 395 -36.76 9.36 -17.68
C ARG A 395 -37.72 10.22 -18.51
N CYS A 396 -38.69 9.56 -19.13
CA CYS A 396 -39.98 10.17 -19.45
C CYS A 396 -41.00 9.60 -18.46
N SER A 397 -41.90 10.47 -17.99
CA SER A 397 -42.88 10.28 -16.93
C SER A 397 -43.56 8.90 -16.88
N PRO A 398 -43.91 8.36 -15.68
CA PRO A 398 -44.54 7.05 -15.50
C PRO A 398 -46.04 7.01 -15.87
N ALA A 399 -46.42 7.60 -17.01
CA ALA A 399 -47.82 7.70 -17.45
C ALA A 399 -48.12 7.01 -18.79
N LEU A 400 -47.16 6.35 -19.45
CA LEU A 400 -47.35 5.80 -20.80
C LEU A 400 -46.90 4.34 -21.01
N VAL A 401 -46.61 3.59 -19.95
CA VAL A 401 -46.27 2.14 -20.02
C VAL A 401 -47.45 1.29 -19.54
N GLY A 402 -48.65 1.61 -20.03
CA GLY A 402 -49.89 0.95 -19.62
C GLY A 402 -50.67 0.23 -20.73
N ASN A 403 -50.26 0.30 -22.01
CA ASN A 403 -51.15 -0.13 -23.11
C ASN A 403 -50.49 -0.86 -24.29
N TYR A 404 -49.39 -1.62 -24.09
CA TYR A 404 -48.79 -2.43 -25.17
C TYR A 404 -48.32 -3.82 -24.72
N LEU A 405 -49.13 -4.50 -23.90
CA LEU A 405 -49.05 -5.95 -23.68
C LEU A 405 -50.45 -6.56 -23.74
N SER A 406 -51.10 -6.41 -24.89
CA SER A 406 -52.19 -7.29 -25.33
C SER A 406 -52.21 -7.30 -26.86
N GLN A 407 -52.03 -8.49 -27.46
CA GLN A 407 -51.81 -8.75 -28.90
C GLN A 407 -50.37 -8.35 -29.31
N THR A 408 -49.45 -9.26 -29.63
CA THR A 408 -49.49 -10.56 -30.32
C THR A 408 -48.32 -11.43 -29.87
#